data_AF-A0A926TLA0-F1
#
_entry.id   AF-A0A926TLA0-F1
#
_cell.length_a   1.000
_cell.length_b   1.000
_cell.length_c   1.000
_cell.angle_alpha   90.00
_cell.angle_beta   90.00
_cell.angle_gamma   90.00
#
_symmetry.space_group_name_H-M   'P 1'
#
loop_
_entity.id
_entity.type
_entity.pdbx_description
1 polymer ?
#
loop_
_entity_poly.entity_id
_entity_poly.type
_entity_poly.pdbx_seq_one_letter_code
_entity_poly.pdbx_strand_id
1 'polypeptide(L)'
;MPPSANPLCVQCAKLSRDEAIALHGPEGTGVQCWKVKTCDNRRHYHRNAPMFNQVRKQRRRQQKGQAPAVSSLGASSTLQLQRDFHPGEAVVAAPRRSRSKRTETVTVPTFDAATPHAYLYWYRRAKDAPVHAIAAELWIGDHRRARACFHVTGGGAVQIKETLLHVLQEFSTLAGSKVRHFRDEVELMPDRCPLRPCPLHPEP
;
A
#
# COMPACT_ATOMS: atom_id res chain seq x y z
N MET A 1 -27.82 3.22 -10.01
CA MET A 1 -26.58 2.43 -9.85
C MET A 1 -25.51 3.05 -10.74
N PRO A 2 -24.25 3.23 -10.30
CA PRO A 2 -23.19 3.62 -11.23
C PRO A 2 -23.09 2.55 -12.33
N PRO A 3 -22.80 2.94 -13.59
CA PRO A 3 -22.72 1.99 -14.69
C PRO A 3 -21.75 0.86 -14.33
N SER A 4 -22.11 -0.37 -14.68
CA SER A 4 -21.28 -1.56 -14.47
C SER A 4 -19.88 -1.32 -15.04
N ALA A 5 -18.86 -1.68 -14.26
CA ALA A 5 -17.46 -1.55 -14.68
C ALA A 5 -17.26 -2.22 -16.06
N ASN A 6 -16.57 -1.53 -16.97
CA ASN A 6 -16.29 -2.06 -18.30
C ASN A 6 -15.51 -3.40 -18.15
N PRO A 7 -16.04 -4.52 -18.68
CA PRO A 7 -15.44 -5.84 -18.50
C PRO A 7 -14.01 -5.92 -19.05
N LEU A 8 -13.69 -5.16 -20.11
CA LEU A 8 -12.34 -5.09 -20.67
C LEU A 8 -11.36 -4.48 -19.67
N CYS A 9 -11.74 -3.43 -18.96
CA CYS A 9 -10.87 -2.80 -17.95
C CYS A 9 -10.62 -3.72 -16.75
N VAL A 10 -11.60 -4.56 -16.39
CA VAL A 10 -11.45 -5.54 -15.31
C VAL A 10 -10.48 -6.66 -15.71
N GLN A 11 -10.55 -7.14 -16.95
CA GLN A 11 -9.61 -8.14 -17.47
C GLN A 11 -8.21 -7.54 -17.64
N CYS A 12 -8.11 -6.34 -18.21
CA CYS A 12 -6.87 -5.60 -18.43
C CYS A 12 -6.10 -5.33 -17.12
N ALA A 13 -6.79 -5.17 -15.98
CA ALA A 13 -6.17 -4.98 -14.67
C ALA A 13 -5.44 -6.22 -14.12
N LYS A 14 -5.76 -7.41 -14.65
CA LYS A 14 -5.13 -8.68 -14.25
C LYS A 14 -3.83 -8.96 -15.03
N LEU A 15 -3.74 -8.47 -16.25
CA LEU A 15 -2.53 -8.56 -17.08
C LEU A 15 -1.42 -7.66 -16.54
N SER A 16 -0.19 -7.90 -16.96
CA SER A 16 0.90 -6.94 -16.77
C SER A 16 0.69 -5.69 -17.65
N ARG A 17 1.44 -4.62 -17.39
CA ARG A 17 1.35 -3.37 -18.17
C ARG A 17 1.74 -3.60 -19.62
N ASP A 18 2.83 -4.32 -19.84
CA ASP A 18 3.41 -4.51 -21.16
C ASP A 18 2.53 -5.42 -22.01
N GLU A 19 1.98 -6.50 -21.43
CA GLU A 19 0.97 -7.33 -22.09
C GLU A 19 -0.29 -6.52 -22.44
N ALA A 20 -0.74 -5.64 -21.53
CA ALA A 20 -1.89 -4.79 -21.79
C ALA A 20 -1.62 -3.75 -22.89
N ILE A 21 -0.40 -3.21 -22.99
CA ILE A 21 0.01 -2.32 -24.07
C ILE A 21 0.14 -3.10 -25.39
N ALA A 22 0.68 -4.31 -25.37
CA ALA A 22 0.80 -5.15 -26.56
C ALA A 22 -0.58 -5.54 -27.14
N LEU A 23 -1.60 -5.69 -26.29
CA LEU A 23 -2.96 -6.01 -26.74
C LEU A 23 -3.80 -4.78 -27.09
N HIS A 24 -3.67 -3.69 -26.34
CA HIS A 24 -4.59 -2.55 -26.42
C HIS A 24 -3.92 -1.21 -26.78
N GLY A 25 -2.61 -1.21 -27.00
CA GLY A 25 -1.81 -0.08 -27.45
C GLY A 25 -2.11 0.31 -28.91
N PRO A 26 -1.48 1.38 -29.41
CA PRO A 26 -1.67 1.84 -30.79
C PRO A 26 -1.26 0.80 -31.84
N GLU A 27 -0.23 0.00 -31.52
CA GLU A 27 0.26 -1.10 -32.38
C GLU A 27 -0.28 -2.47 -31.93
N GLY A 28 -1.34 -2.49 -31.11
CA GLY A 28 -1.82 -3.72 -30.48
C GLY A 28 -2.70 -4.60 -31.38
N THR A 29 -2.74 -5.90 -31.08
CA THR A 29 -3.52 -6.89 -31.84
C THR A 29 -5.02 -6.88 -31.51
N GLY A 30 -5.42 -6.25 -30.41
CA GLY A 30 -6.79 -6.21 -29.91
C GLY A 30 -7.47 -4.84 -30.06
N VAL A 31 -8.47 -4.59 -29.21
CA VAL A 31 -9.17 -3.30 -29.18
C VAL A 31 -8.22 -2.23 -28.66
N GLN A 32 -7.86 -1.29 -29.54
CA GLN A 32 -7.00 -0.15 -29.23
C GLN A 32 -7.72 0.81 -28.28
N CYS A 33 -7.48 0.66 -26.98
CA CYS A 33 -8.11 1.48 -25.95
C CYS A 33 -7.13 2.00 -24.89
N TRP A 34 -5.84 1.68 -25.02
CA TRP A 34 -4.81 2.08 -24.08
C TRP A 34 -4.59 3.59 -24.08
N LYS A 35 -4.68 4.19 -22.89
CA LYS A 35 -4.44 5.61 -22.64
C LYS A 35 -3.47 5.73 -21.47
N VAL A 36 -2.22 6.10 -21.74
CA VAL A 36 -1.10 6.15 -20.77
C VAL A 36 -1.51 6.80 -19.44
N LYS A 37 -2.18 7.95 -19.49
CA LYS A 37 -2.57 8.68 -18.27
C LYS A 37 -3.73 8.05 -17.50
N THR A 38 -4.62 7.28 -18.12
CA THR A 38 -5.87 6.84 -17.46
C THR A 38 -5.94 5.33 -17.21
N CYS A 39 -5.29 4.52 -18.05
CA CYS A 39 -5.32 3.07 -17.92
C CYS A 39 -4.56 2.58 -16.69
N ASP A 40 -3.42 3.18 -16.34
CA ASP A 40 -2.67 2.80 -15.13
C ASP A 40 -3.51 3.00 -13.85
N ASN A 41 -4.25 4.11 -13.75
CA ASN A 41 -5.19 4.36 -12.64
C ASN A 41 -6.34 3.36 -12.59
N ARG A 42 -7.00 3.12 -13.73
CA ARG A 42 -8.11 2.18 -13.80
C ARG A 42 -7.65 0.78 -13.41
N ARG A 43 -6.46 0.37 -13.86
CA ARG A 43 -5.90 -0.94 -13.55
C ARG A 43 -5.56 -1.09 -12.07
N HIS A 44 -4.94 -0.07 -11.45
CA HIS A 44 -4.76 -0.03 -10.00
C HIS A 44 -6.11 -0.16 -9.27
N TYR A 45 -7.12 0.65 -9.68
CA TYR A 45 -8.44 0.64 -9.04
C TYR A 45 -9.11 -0.73 -9.12
N HIS A 46 -9.10 -1.36 -10.30
CA HIS A 46 -9.69 -2.68 -10.50
C HIS A 46 -8.94 -3.79 -9.77
N ARG A 47 -7.60 -3.73 -9.71
CA ARG A 47 -6.78 -4.70 -8.95
C ARG A 47 -7.06 -4.62 -7.45
N ASN A 48 -7.30 -3.42 -6.94
CA ASN A 48 -7.64 -3.16 -5.54
C ASN A 48 -9.15 -3.09 -5.25
N ALA A 49 -10.02 -3.34 -6.24
CA ALA A 49 -11.46 -3.25 -6.08
C ALA A 49 -12.03 -4.17 -4.99
N PRO A 50 -11.56 -5.42 -4.79
CA PRO A 50 -11.99 -6.24 -3.65
C PRO A 50 -11.73 -5.56 -2.31
N MET A 51 -10.56 -4.95 -2.16
CA MET A 51 -10.16 -4.23 -0.95
C MET A 51 -11.04 -2.99 -0.73
N PHE A 52 -11.24 -2.15 -1.76
CA PHE A 52 -12.14 -0.99 -1.66
C PHE A 52 -13.60 -1.38 -1.40
N ASN A 53 -14.07 -2.49 -1.95
CA ASN A 53 -15.42 -3.02 -1.70
C ASN A 53 -15.59 -3.47 -0.25
N GLN A 54 -14.59 -4.16 0.32
CA GLN A 54 -14.59 -4.53 1.72
C GLN A 54 -14.60 -3.30 2.63
N VAL A 55 -13.81 -2.27 2.33
CA VAL A 55 -13.81 -0.99 3.07
C VAL A 55 -15.20 -0.36 3.04
N ARG A 56 -15.84 -0.27 1.88
CA ARG A 56 -17.23 0.23 1.75
C ARG A 56 -18.24 -0.61 2.54
N LYS A 57 -18.08 -1.95 2.56
CA LYS A 57 -18.93 -2.85 3.36
C LYS A 57 -18.72 -2.64 4.86
N GLN A 58 -17.48 -2.47 5.32
CA GLN A 58 -17.15 -2.16 6.72
C GLN A 58 -17.74 -0.81 7.15
N ARG A 59 -17.59 0.25 6.35
CA ARG A 59 -18.21 1.56 6.63
C ARG A 59 -19.74 1.46 6.77
N ARG A 60 -20.42 0.74 5.87
CA ARG A 60 -21.87 0.50 5.98
C ARG A 60 -22.26 -0.27 7.24
N ARG A 61 -21.45 -1.25 7.67
CA ARG A 61 -21.69 -2.00 8.91
C ARG A 61 -21.53 -1.11 10.15
N GLN A 62 -20.51 -0.25 10.18
CA GLN A 62 -20.28 0.69 11.28
C GLN A 62 -21.39 1.74 11.36
N GLN A 63 -21.83 2.29 10.23
CA GLN A 63 -22.95 3.24 10.19
C GLN A 63 -24.28 2.59 10.59
N LYS A 64 -24.51 1.32 10.21
CA LYS A 64 -25.73 0.58 10.60
C LYS A 64 -25.70 0.11 12.06
N GLY A 65 -24.50 -0.03 12.65
CA GLY A 65 -24.30 -0.39 14.06
C GLY A 65 -24.31 0.80 15.03
N GLN A 66 -24.37 2.05 14.53
CA GLN A 66 -24.53 3.26 15.34
C GLN A 66 -26.00 3.68 15.33
N ALA A 67 -26.84 2.95 16.08
CA ALA A 67 -27.99 3.57 16.74
C ALA A 67 -27.46 4.39 17.93
N PRO A 68 -28.11 5.49 18.36
CA PRO A 68 -27.57 6.34 19.41
C PRO A 68 -27.68 5.63 20.76
N ALA A 69 -26.58 5.01 21.20
CA ALA A 69 -26.45 4.51 22.57
C ALA A 69 -25.92 5.64 23.44
N VAL A 70 -26.81 6.15 24.29
CA VAL A 70 -26.53 7.00 25.44
C VAL A 70 -25.56 6.31 26.42
N SER A 71 -24.60 7.11 26.89
CA SER A 71 -23.81 7.05 28.13
C SER A 71 -23.59 5.72 28.85
N SER A 72 -22.33 5.39 29.18
CA SER A 72 -21.74 5.71 30.49
C SER A 72 -20.39 5.02 30.75
N LEU A 73 -19.66 5.68 31.66
CA LEU A 73 -18.32 5.51 32.20
C LEU A 73 -17.94 4.11 32.71
N GLY A 74 -16.63 3.83 32.76
CA GLY A 74 -16.06 2.77 33.59
C GLY A 74 -14.55 2.63 33.38
N ALA A 75 -13.78 2.96 34.41
CA ALA A 75 -12.33 3.16 34.40
C ALA A 75 -11.50 1.90 34.73
N SER A 76 -10.18 2.12 34.80
CA SER A 76 -9.11 1.36 35.48
C SER A 76 -8.30 0.44 34.56
N SER A 77 -7.05 0.78 34.22
CA SER A 77 -5.83 0.85 35.06
C SER A 77 -5.38 -0.54 35.53
N THR A 78 -4.23 -1.00 35.05
CA THR A 78 -3.14 -1.61 35.85
C THR A 78 -1.89 -1.74 34.97
N LEU A 79 -0.83 -1.03 35.38
CA LEU A 79 0.55 -1.20 34.94
C LEU A 79 1.17 -2.42 35.63
N GLN A 80 1.93 -3.24 34.92
CA GLN A 80 3.01 -4.00 35.56
C GLN A 80 4.15 -4.31 34.59
N LEU A 81 5.35 -4.01 35.07
CA LEU A 81 6.64 -4.06 34.39
C LEU A 81 7.41 -5.32 34.85
N GLN A 82 8.30 -5.79 33.97
CA GLN A 82 9.54 -6.56 34.19
C GLN A 82 9.55 -8.10 34.18
N ARG A 83 10.13 -8.60 33.07
CA ARG A 83 11.36 -9.41 32.88
C ARG A 83 11.61 -10.61 33.80
N ASP A 84 11.95 -11.74 33.17
CA ASP A 84 13.19 -12.48 33.48
C ASP A 84 13.75 -13.27 32.27
N PHE A 85 15.08 -13.37 32.28
CA PHE A 85 16.01 -13.96 31.32
C PHE A 85 16.07 -15.49 31.45
N HIS A 86 16.33 -16.21 30.35
CA HIS A 86 17.05 -17.49 30.38
C HIS A 86 18.08 -17.60 29.24
N PRO A 87 19.29 -18.11 29.52
CA PRO A 87 20.35 -18.27 28.52
C PRO A 87 20.37 -19.67 27.89
N GLY A 88 20.81 -19.71 26.64
CA GLY A 88 21.73 -20.72 26.09
C GLY A 88 21.24 -22.15 25.86
N GLU A 89 21.19 -22.57 24.60
CA GLU A 89 21.89 -23.79 24.20
C GLU A 89 22.24 -23.80 22.71
N ALA A 90 23.48 -24.16 22.43
CA ALA A 90 24.08 -24.26 21.12
C ALA A 90 24.09 -25.73 20.68
N VAL A 91 23.84 -26.02 19.40
CA VAL A 91 24.37 -27.24 18.78
C VAL A 91 24.81 -26.97 17.34
N VAL A 92 26.02 -27.44 17.07
CA VAL A 92 26.87 -27.31 15.89
C VAL A 92 26.64 -28.50 14.96
N ALA A 93 26.77 -28.33 13.63
CA ALA A 93 27.56 -29.23 12.76
C ALA A 93 27.56 -28.78 11.28
N ALA A 94 28.75 -28.78 10.69
CA ALA A 94 29.09 -28.38 9.33
C ALA A 94 29.05 -29.58 8.32
N PRO A 95 29.73 -29.53 7.17
CA PRO A 95 29.35 -28.82 5.94
C PRO A 95 29.14 -29.80 4.76
N ARG A 96 28.41 -29.37 3.71
CA ARG A 96 28.43 -30.07 2.42
C ARG A 96 28.65 -29.09 1.26
N ARG A 97 29.78 -29.30 0.57
CA ARG A 97 30.15 -28.66 -0.70
C ARG A 97 29.22 -29.14 -1.80
N SER A 98 28.65 -28.23 -2.58
CA SER A 98 28.31 -28.51 -3.98
C SER A 98 28.30 -27.24 -4.84
N ARG A 99 29.38 -27.12 -5.61
CA ARG A 99 29.41 -26.85 -7.06
C ARG A 99 28.66 -25.61 -7.58
N SER A 100 29.48 -24.60 -7.87
CA SER A 100 29.30 -23.48 -8.81
C SER A 100 28.19 -23.64 -9.86
N LYS A 101 27.27 -22.66 -9.88
CA LYS A 101 26.62 -22.21 -11.12
C LYS A 101 26.89 -20.72 -11.27
N ARG A 102 27.61 -20.42 -12.35
CA ARG A 102 27.83 -19.12 -12.99
C ARG A 102 26.60 -18.22 -12.80
N THR A 103 26.76 -17.15 -12.03
CA THR A 103 25.80 -16.04 -11.95
C THR A 103 25.83 -15.33 -13.29
N GLU A 104 24.84 -15.64 -14.13
CA GLU A 104 24.58 -14.91 -15.34
C GLU A 104 23.92 -13.59 -14.92
N THR A 105 24.63 -12.49 -15.13
CA THR A 105 24.13 -11.14 -14.85
C THR A 105 23.00 -10.86 -15.82
N VAL A 106 21.77 -11.17 -15.40
CA VAL A 106 20.57 -10.79 -16.13
C VAL A 106 20.45 -9.27 -16.03
N THR A 107 20.79 -8.58 -17.11
CA THR A 107 20.45 -7.17 -17.32
C THR A 107 18.93 -7.08 -17.41
N VAL A 108 18.30 -6.73 -16.29
CA VAL A 108 16.86 -6.43 -16.21
C VAL A 108 16.59 -5.24 -17.13
N PRO A 109 15.65 -5.34 -18.09
CA PRO A 109 15.34 -4.25 -19.00
C PRO A 109 14.89 -3.02 -18.20
N THR A 110 15.51 -1.90 -18.54
CA THR A 110 15.39 -0.63 -17.86
C THR A 110 13.96 -0.12 -17.88
N PHE A 111 13.47 0.34 -16.73
CA PHE A 111 12.08 0.73 -16.45
C PHE A 111 11.64 2.07 -17.09
N ASP A 112 12.29 2.46 -18.19
CA ASP A 112 12.51 3.88 -18.51
C ASP A 112 11.33 4.61 -19.19
N ALA A 113 10.24 3.92 -19.51
CA ALA A 113 9.08 4.55 -20.17
C ALA A 113 7.85 4.75 -19.28
N ALA A 114 7.84 4.19 -18.07
CA ALA A 114 6.66 4.21 -17.22
C ALA A 114 6.66 5.42 -16.29
N THR A 115 5.64 6.28 -16.41
CA THR A 115 5.48 7.42 -15.49
C THR A 115 5.33 6.91 -14.05
N PRO A 116 6.17 7.36 -13.10
CA PRO A 116 6.04 6.97 -11.71
C PRO A 116 4.78 7.59 -11.09
N HIS A 117 4.11 6.80 -10.24
CA HIS A 117 2.90 7.19 -9.55
C HIS A 117 3.02 6.86 -8.06
N ALA A 118 2.82 7.87 -7.22
CA ALA A 118 2.76 7.70 -5.77
C ALA A 118 1.31 7.72 -5.29
N TYR A 119 0.96 6.83 -4.36
CA TYR A 119 -0.36 6.77 -3.72
C TYR A 119 -0.21 6.90 -2.22
N LEU A 120 -1.12 7.63 -1.59
CA LEU A 120 -1.12 7.86 -0.15
C LEU A 120 -2.29 7.12 0.49
N TYR A 121 -2.03 6.46 1.61
CA TYR A 121 -3.02 5.70 2.38
C TYR A 121 -3.06 6.23 3.81
N TRP A 122 -4.22 6.73 4.20
CA TRP A 122 -4.50 7.23 5.54
C TRP A 122 -5.21 6.15 6.35
N TYR A 123 -4.63 5.71 7.47
CA TYR A 123 -5.30 4.79 8.38
C TYR A 123 -5.99 5.61 9.47
N ARG A 124 -7.29 5.89 9.31
CA ARG A 124 -8.10 6.69 10.24
C ARG A 124 -9.58 6.29 10.20
N ARG A 125 -10.33 6.55 11.27
CA ARG A 125 -11.76 6.18 11.34
C ARG A 125 -12.66 7.06 10.47
N ALA A 126 -12.37 8.36 10.40
CA ALA A 126 -13.11 9.36 9.64
C ALA A 126 -12.16 10.50 9.23
N LYS A 127 -12.63 11.41 8.35
CA LYS A 127 -11.82 12.52 7.83
C LYS A 127 -11.26 13.43 8.92
N ASP A 128 -12.08 13.73 9.92
CA ASP A 128 -11.73 14.61 11.04
C ASP A 128 -11.23 13.83 12.27
N ALA A 129 -11.10 12.51 12.16
CA ALA A 129 -10.57 11.68 13.23
C ALA A 129 -9.03 11.72 13.22
N PRO A 130 -8.38 11.52 14.39
CA PRO A 130 -6.94 11.37 14.47
C PRO A 130 -6.42 10.30 13.50
N VAL A 131 -5.32 10.62 12.82
CA VAL A 131 -4.63 9.67 11.95
C VAL A 131 -3.87 8.68 12.82
N HIS A 132 -4.08 7.39 12.62
CA HIS A 132 -3.35 6.34 13.33
C HIS A 132 -2.00 6.06 12.67
N ALA A 133 -2.01 5.89 11.35
CA ALA A 133 -0.83 5.60 10.55
C ALA A 133 -0.98 6.14 9.13
N ILE A 134 0.13 6.21 8.43
CA ILE A 134 0.20 6.58 7.03
C ILE A 134 1.04 5.55 6.29
N ALA A 135 0.63 5.20 5.08
CA ALA A 135 1.48 4.49 4.14
C ALA A 135 1.51 5.23 2.80
N ALA A 136 2.65 5.19 2.14
CA ALA A 136 2.83 5.68 0.80
C ALA A 136 3.41 4.56 -0.07
N GLU A 137 2.94 4.45 -1.32
CA GLU A 137 3.45 3.46 -2.26
C GLU A 137 3.88 4.11 -3.57
N LEU A 138 5.08 3.75 -4.05
CA LEU A 138 5.58 4.11 -5.37
C LEU A 138 5.32 2.97 -6.35
N TRP A 139 4.69 3.30 -7.46
CA TRP A 139 4.40 2.38 -8.55
C TRP A 139 5.03 2.91 -9.84
N ILE A 140 5.71 2.03 -10.57
CA ILE A 140 6.26 2.32 -11.89
C ILE A 140 5.68 1.28 -12.84
N GLY A 141 4.70 1.71 -13.63
CA GLY A 141 3.85 0.81 -14.39
C GLY A 141 3.08 -0.14 -13.48
N ASP A 142 3.42 -1.43 -13.54
CA ASP A 142 2.74 -2.50 -12.80
C ASP A 142 3.39 -2.95 -11.51
N HIS A 143 4.60 -2.45 -11.27
CA HIS A 143 5.42 -2.92 -10.18
C HIS A 143 5.40 -1.88 -9.08
N ARG A 144 4.98 -2.32 -7.88
CA ARG A 144 5.23 -1.55 -6.66
C ARG A 144 6.73 -1.56 -6.40
N ARG A 145 7.35 -0.39 -6.50
CA ARG A 145 8.80 -0.24 -6.35
C ARG A 145 9.23 0.06 -4.93
N ALA A 146 8.41 0.81 -4.21
CA ALA A 146 8.69 1.17 -2.83
C ALA A 146 7.40 1.30 -2.05
N ARG A 147 7.51 1.11 -0.73
CA ARG A 147 6.45 1.38 0.23
C ARG A 147 7.07 1.96 1.49
N ALA A 148 6.61 3.13 1.90
CA ALA A 148 6.91 3.73 3.20
C ALA A 148 5.68 3.59 4.09
N CYS A 149 5.86 3.24 5.36
CA CYS A 149 4.77 3.13 6.33
C CYS A 149 5.27 3.65 7.68
N PHE A 150 4.49 4.49 8.34
CA PHE A 150 4.83 4.99 9.66
C PHE A 150 3.57 5.25 10.49
N HIS A 151 3.64 4.98 11.80
CA HIS A 151 2.61 5.39 12.74
C HIS A 151 2.69 6.89 12.95
N VAL A 152 1.55 7.52 13.15
CA VAL A 152 1.45 8.94 13.50
C VAL A 152 1.24 9.01 15.01
N THR A 153 2.30 8.76 15.79
CA THR A 153 2.23 8.83 17.25
C THR A 153 2.53 10.25 17.72
N GLY A 154 1.48 11.03 18.01
CA GLY A 154 1.60 12.36 18.62
C GLY A 154 2.07 13.49 17.69
N GLY A 155 2.38 13.18 16.42
CA GLY A 155 2.80 14.19 15.46
C GLY A 155 1.65 15.04 14.92
N GLY A 156 1.83 16.35 14.92
CA GLY A 156 0.87 17.30 14.35
C GLY A 156 0.86 17.30 12.82
N ALA A 157 -0.13 17.97 12.22
CA ALA A 157 -0.30 18.05 10.77
C ALA A 157 0.96 18.56 10.02
N VAL A 158 1.76 19.41 10.65
CA VAL A 158 3.02 19.93 10.10
C VAL A 158 4.05 18.81 9.91
N GLN A 159 4.30 18.00 10.94
CA GLN A 159 5.26 16.89 10.88
C GLN A 159 4.82 15.83 9.87
N ILE A 160 3.52 15.56 9.77
CA ILE A 160 2.97 14.68 8.73
C ILE A 160 3.32 15.23 7.35
N LYS A 161 3.07 16.51 7.10
CA LYS A 161 3.34 17.14 5.81
C LYS A 161 4.83 17.08 5.45
N GLU A 162 5.72 17.37 6.39
CA GLU A 162 7.17 17.27 6.20
C GLU A 162 7.60 15.85 5.87
N THR A 163 7.09 14.87 6.61
CA THR A 163 7.37 13.45 6.36
C THR A 163 6.90 13.04 4.96
N LEU A 164 5.72 13.49 4.53
CA LEU A 164 5.19 13.20 3.20
C LEU A 164 6.02 13.82 2.07
N LEU A 165 6.55 15.02 2.28
CA LEU A 165 7.48 15.65 1.33
C LEU A 165 8.80 14.87 1.25
N HIS A 166 9.32 14.39 2.39
CA HIS A 166 10.51 13.55 2.42
C HIS A 166 10.30 12.24 1.65
N VAL A 167 9.15 11.58 1.84
CA VAL A 167 8.77 10.38 1.09
C VAL A 167 8.71 10.63 -0.41
N LEU A 168 8.14 11.76 -0.87
CA LEU A 168 8.12 12.09 -2.29
C LEU A 168 9.53 12.33 -2.86
N GLN A 169 10.44 12.88 -2.06
CA GLN A 169 11.85 13.07 -2.44
C GLN A 169 12.58 11.73 -2.57
N GLU A 170 12.40 10.82 -1.61
CA GLU A 170 12.92 9.45 -1.71
C GLU A 170 12.36 8.72 -2.93
N PHE A 171 11.05 8.82 -3.16
CA PHE A 171 10.40 8.20 -4.32
C PHE A 171 10.91 8.77 -5.64
N SER A 172 11.18 10.08 -5.71
CA SER A 172 11.78 10.71 -6.89
C SER A 172 13.18 10.15 -7.18
N THR A 173 13.95 9.90 -6.13
CA THR A 173 15.29 9.32 -6.23
C THR A 173 15.22 7.87 -6.73
N LEU A 174 14.33 7.06 -6.14
CA LEU A 174 14.12 5.66 -6.52
C LEU A 174 13.55 5.50 -7.94
N ALA A 175 12.72 6.44 -8.39
CA ALA A 175 12.13 6.42 -9.72
C ALA A 175 13.06 6.98 -10.81
N GLY A 176 14.20 7.58 -10.46
CA GLY A 176 15.06 8.31 -11.41
C GLY A 176 14.38 9.52 -12.07
N SER A 177 13.19 9.91 -11.60
CA SER A 177 12.38 10.98 -12.18
C SER A 177 11.50 11.62 -11.11
N LYS A 178 11.17 12.90 -11.28
CA LYS A 178 10.52 13.71 -10.23
C LYS A 178 9.07 13.30 -9.98
N VAL A 179 8.79 12.80 -8.78
CA VAL A 179 7.44 12.53 -8.26
C VAL A 179 6.96 13.74 -7.45
N ARG A 180 6.18 14.62 -8.08
CA ARG A 180 5.84 15.93 -7.50
C ARG A 180 4.76 15.90 -6.41
N HIS A 181 3.86 14.93 -6.48
CA HIS A 181 2.72 14.84 -5.59
C HIS A 181 2.21 13.40 -5.54
N PHE A 182 1.42 13.08 -4.52
CA PHE A 182 0.60 11.88 -4.52
C PHE A 182 -0.49 12.02 -5.57
N ARG A 183 -0.73 10.95 -6.33
CA ARG A 183 -1.71 10.93 -7.41
C ARG A 183 -3.12 10.80 -6.87
N ASP A 184 -3.28 10.05 -5.79
CA ASP A 184 -4.55 9.81 -5.13
C ASP A 184 -4.31 9.51 -3.64
N GLU A 185 -5.37 9.71 -2.86
CA GLU A 185 -5.40 9.50 -1.41
C GLU A 185 -6.52 8.54 -1.04
N VAL A 186 -6.17 7.50 -0.29
CA VAL A 186 -7.08 6.43 0.10
C VAL A 186 -7.25 6.41 1.61
N GLU A 187 -8.48 6.52 2.09
CA GLU A 187 -8.78 6.34 3.51
C GLU A 187 -9.11 4.88 3.84
N LEU A 188 -8.30 4.28 4.71
CA LEU A 188 -8.46 2.95 5.26
C LEU A 188 -8.73 3.03 6.76
N MET A 189 -9.39 2.00 7.29
CA MET A 189 -9.65 1.90 8.72
C MET A 189 -8.35 1.57 9.49
N PRO A 190 -8.20 2.01 10.77
CA PRO A 190 -6.97 1.78 11.54
C PRO A 190 -6.62 0.30 11.78
N ASP A 191 -7.61 -0.58 11.82
CA ASP A 191 -7.45 -2.04 11.93
C ASP A 191 -6.77 -2.67 10.71
N ARG A 192 -6.68 -1.94 9.59
CA ARG A 192 -5.95 -2.35 8.39
C ARG A 192 -4.50 -1.89 8.40
N CYS A 193 -4.01 -1.31 9.51
CA CYS A 193 -2.63 -0.86 9.61
C CYS A 193 -1.66 -2.02 9.29
N PRO A 194 -0.73 -1.85 8.34
CA PRO A 194 0.20 -2.90 7.92
C PRO A 194 1.44 -3.00 8.81
N LEU A 195 1.67 -2.02 9.69
CA LEU A 195 2.85 -1.97 10.54
C LEU A 195 2.75 -2.96 11.68
N ARG A 196 3.86 -3.60 12.04
CA ARG A 196 3.98 -4.51 13.18
C ARG A 196 5.33 -4.27 13.88
N PRO A 197 5.35 -4.18 15.23
CA PRO A 197 4.20 -4.15 16.13
C PRO A 197 3.37 -2.87 15.96
N CYS A 198 2.05 -2.96 16.14
CA CYS A 198 1.12 -1.82 16.04
C CYS A 198 0.38 -1.60 17.38
N PRO A 199 0.13 -0.34 17.80
CA PRO A 199 -0.68 -0.08 19.00
C PRO A 199 -2.09 -0.69 18.97
N LEU A 200 -2.64 -0.96 17.78
CA LEU A 200 -3.93 -1.63 17.60
C LEU A 200 -3.81 -3.15 17.38
N HIS A 201 -2.61 -3.63 17.03
CA HIS A 201 -2.28 -5.04 16.78
C HIS A 201 -0.87 -5.31 17.35
N PRO A 202 -0.76 -5.60 18.66
CA PRO A 202 0.52 -5.72 19.34
C PRO A 202 1.29 -7.00 18.97
N GLU A 203 0.62 -7.99 18.39
CA GLU A 203 1.25 -9.22 17.91
C GLU A 203 1.95 -9.00 16.55
N PRO A 204 3.19 -9.50 16.37
CA PRO A 204 4.00 -9.28 15.16
C PRO A 204 3.49 -9.99 13.90
#